data_AF-A0A7K9W443-F1
#
_entry.id   AF-A0A7K9W443-F1
#
_cell.length_a   1.000
_cell.length_b   1.000
_cell.length_c   1.000
_cell.angle_alpha   90.00
_cell.angle_beta   90.00
_cell.angle_gamma   90.00
#
_symmetry.space_group_name_H-M   'P 1'
#
loop_
_entity.id
_entity.type
_entity.pdbx_description
1 polymer ?
#
loop_
_entity_poly.entity_id
_entity_poly.type
_entity_poly.pdbx_seq_one_letter_code
_entity_poly.pdbx_strand_id
1 'polypeptide(L)'
;QTYYKRLERKEVEEELLGRRNKPPKLVTPFIQKVETHDSVVRVAGSLGQVTVSTCYSPRRAINAVHHAPMEEVGTHRLRALHKIEKLFLQLIEVEEMEEKMSLAPGEQQPPMLEQKRQKVESIYQVLKIRACSKEEEAEDEFLQLLCVRKGKKLVVRLLPHLDREQKEKILLTITHHLLFLIKKDVMDQ
;
A
#
# COMPACT_ATOMS: atom_id res chain seq x y z
N GLN A 1 -11.35 -12.62 26.95
CA GLN A 1 -11.66 -14.08 27.07
C GLN A 1 -12.54 -14.62 25.94
N THR A 2 -13.51 -13.85 25.42
CA THR A 2 -14.41 -14.27 24.33
C THR A 2 -13.72 -14.55 23.00
N TYR A 3 -12.60 -13.85 22.72
CA TYR A 3 -11.79 -14.04 21.51
C TYR A 3 -11.24 -15.48 21.39
N TYR A 4 -10.60 -15.99 22.44
CA TYR A 4 -10.01 -17.33 22.44
C TYR A 4 -11.08 -18.43 22.29
N LYS A 5 -12.24 -18.27 22.93
CA LYS A 5 -13.38 -19.19 22.75
C LYS A 5 -13.91 -19.23 21.32
N ARG A 6 -13.81 -18.14 20.55
CA ARG A 6 -14.18 -18.11 19.13
C ARG A 6 -13.13 -18.80 18.26
N LEU A 7 -11.85 -18.67 18.62
CA LEU A 7 -10.75 -19.32 17.93
C LEU A 7 -10.86 -20.85 18.06
N GLU A 8 -11.07 -21.34 19.29
CA GLU A 8 -11.25 -22.77 19.58
C GLU A 8 -12.45 -23.37 18.83
N ARG A 9 -13.57 -22.65 18.74
CA ARG A 9 -14.74 -23.10 17.97
C ARG A 9 -14.46 -23.21 16.47
N LYS A 10 -13.72 -22.27 15.90
CA LYS A 10 -13.31 -22.31 14.49
C LYS A 10 -12.36 -23.47 14.20
N GLU A 11 -11.44 -23.76 15.11
CA GLU A 11 -10.54 -24.91 14.98
C GLU A 11 -11.29 -26.24 15.00
N VAL A 12 -12.32 -26.38 15.84
CA VAL A 12 -13.20 -27.56 15.88
C VAL A 12 -14.02 -27.69 14.58
N GLU A 13 -14.52 -26.58 14.06
CA GLU A 13 -15.30 -26.54 12.82
C GLU A 13 -14.45 -26.92 11.59
N GLU A 14 -13.19 -26.47 11.52
CA GLU A 14 -12.26 -26.88 10.47
C GLU A 14 -11.80 -28.34 10.59
N GLU A 15 -11.71 -28.88 11.82
CA GLU A 15 -11.35 -30.29 12.04
C GLU A 15 -12.44 -31.25 11.55
N LEU A 16 -13.71 -30.85 11.63
CA LEU A 16 -14.86 -31.56 11.05
C LEU A 16 -14.86 -31.54 9.51
N LEU A 17 -14.32 -30.47 8.90
CA LEU A 17 -14.31 -30.26 7.44
C LEU A 17 -13.14 -30.95 6.73
N GLY A 18 -12.26 -31.65 7.44
CA GLY A 18 -11.25 -32.53 6.84
C GLY A 18 -10.19 -31.84 5.97
N ARG A 19 -10.09 -30.50 5.97
CA ARG A 19 -9.03 -29.76 5.26
C ARG A 19 -7.69 -29.97 5.97
N ARG A 20 -6.97 -31.02 5.59
CA ARG A 20 -5.59 -31.25 6.04
C ARG A 20 -4.64 -30.30 5.32
N ASN A 21 -4.15 -29.31 6.06
CA ASN A 21 -2.75 -28.85 6.02
C ASN A 21 -2.41 -28.32 7.42
N LYS A 22 -2.45 -29.20 8.43
CA LYS A 22 -1.99 -28.85 9.78
C LYS A 22 -0.45 -28.92 9.78
N PRO A 23 0.27 -27.86 10.19
CA PRO A 23 1.70 -27.99 10.47
C PRO A 23 1.90 -29.09 11.53
N PRO A 24 3.01 -29.85 11.48
CA PRO A 24 3.26 -30.92 12.44
C PRO A 24 3.16 -30.36 13.87
N LYS A 25 2.29 -30.96 14.69
CA LYS A 25 2.16 -30.57 16.10
C LYS A 25 3.48 -30.88 16.78
N LEU A 26 4.15 -29.85 17.30
CA LEU A 26 5.32 -30.04 18.16
C LEU A 26 4.84 -30.78 19.42
N VAL A 27 5.18 -32.06 19.50
CA VAL A 27 5.03 -32.83 20.74
C VAL A 27 6.19 -32.38 21.64
N THR A 28 5.90 -31.50 22.59
CA THR A 28 6.87 -31.20 23.65
C THR A 28 6.90 -32.41 24.59
N PRO A 29 8.07 -33.02 24.87
CA PRO A 29 8.16 -34.04 25.89
C PRO A 29 7.63 -33.49 27.22
N PHE A 30 6.96 -34.35 28.00
CA PHE A 30 6.54 -33.99 29.36
C PHE A 30 7.78 -33.78 30.21
N ILE A 31 8.16 -32.52 30.40
CA ILE A 31 9.19 -32.14 31.34
C ILE A 31 8.50 -32.06 32.72
N GLN A 32 9.19 -32.44 33.80
CA GLN A 32 8.69 -32.24 35.15
C GLN A 32 8.88 -30.77 35.53
N LYS A 33 7.81 -30.11 35.97
CA LYS A 33 7.86 -28.71 36.42
C LYS A 33 8.73 -28.64 37.68
N VAL A 34 9.98 -28.18 37.54
CA VAL A 34 10.83 -27.83 38.67
C VAL A 34 10.38 -26.46 39.16
N GLU A 35 9.90 -26.38 40.40
CA GLU A 35 9.26 -25.17 40.96
C GLU A 35 10.25 -24.02 41.24
N THR A 36 11.55 -24.29 41.23
CA THR A 36 12.60 -23.33 41.56
C THR A 36 13.64 -23.25 40.44
N HIS A 37 13.47 -22.29 39.53
CA HIS A 37 14.53 -21.91 38.60
C HIS A 37 14.96 -20.47 38.87
N ASP A 38 16.26 -20.26 39.07
CA ASP A 38 16.82 -18.91 39.18
C ASP A 38 16.81 -18.27 37.80
N SER A 39 15.92 -17.30 37.60
CA SER A 39 15.76 -16.59 36.33
C SER A 39 16.98 -15.76 35.94
N VAL A 40 17.91 -15.52 36.88
CA VAL A 40 19.13 -14.74 36.70
C VAL A 40 20.31 -15.56 37.21
N VAL A 41 21.23 -15.94 36.33
CA VAL A 41 22.38 -16.79 36.65
C VAL A 41 23.68 -16.13 36.20
N ARG A 42 24.76 -16.29 36.98
CA ARG A 42 26.10 -15.88 36.57
C ARG A 42 26.76 -17.02 35.80
N VAL A 43 26.82 -16.90 34.47
CA VAL A 43 27.47 -17.87 33.60
C VAL A 43 28.97 -17.59 33.57
N ALA A 44 29.80 -18.62 33.73
CA ALA A 44 31.26 -18.44 33.65
C ALA A 44 31.64 -17.86 32.27
N GLY A 45 32.42 -16.78 32.27
CA GLY A 45 32.83 -16.08 31.05
C GLY A 45 31.86 -14.98 30.55
N SER A 46 30.70 -14.78 31.19
CA SER A 46 29.84 -13.62 30.88
C SER A 46 30.29 -12.37 31.64
N LEU A 47 30.17 -11.19 31.01
CA LEU A 47 30.52 -9.89 31.60
C LEU A 47 29.61 -9.49 32.79
N GLY A 48 28.47 -10.16 32.95
CA GLY A 48 27.51 -9.89 34.03
C GLY A 48 26.55 -11.06 34.24
N GLN A 49 25.47 -10.82 34.99
CA GLN A 49 24.41 -11.80 35.19
C GLN A 49 23.56 -11.95 33.92
N VAL A 50 23.20 -13.19 33.57
CA VAL A 50 22.42 -13.52 32.37
C VAL A 50 21.05 -14.04 32.79
N THR A 51 20.00 -13.49 32.18
CA THR A 51 18.63 -13.98 32.38
C THR A 51 18.36 -15.26 31.57
N VAL A 52 17.88 -16.32 32.20
CA VAL A 52 17.57 -17.61 31.56
C VAL A 52 16.05 -17.82 31.55
N SER A 53 15.50 -18.21 30.40
CA SER A 53 14.07 -18.54 30.25
C SER A 53 13.90 -20.04 30.06
N THR A 54 12.98 -20.65 30.80
CA THR A 54 12.60 -22.06 30.66
C THR A 54 11.37 -22.21 29.76
N CYS A 55 11.05 -23.44 29.36
CA CYS A 55 9.80 -23.76 28.64
C CYS A 55 8.53 -23.49 29.47
N TYR A 56 8.65 -23.32 30.80
CA TYR A 56 7.53 -22.97 31.70
C TYR A 56 7.37 -21.47 31.93
N SER A 57 8.41 -20.68 31.65
CA SER A 57 8.37 -19.22 31.71
C SER A 57 8.95 -18.64 30.41
N PRO A 58 8.36 -18.92 29.24
CA PRO A 58 8.84 -18.35 27.98
C PRO A 58 8.76 -16.83 28.06
N ARG A 59 9.80 -16.14 27.59
CA ARG A 59 9.71 -14.69 27.40
C ARG A 59 8.57 -14.43 26.41
N ARG A 60 7.70 -13.47 26.73
CA ARG A 60 6.73 -12.97 25.75
C ARG A 60 7.52 -12.50 24.54
N ALA A 61 7.28 -13.11 23.37
CA ALA A 61 7.83 -12.57 22.13
C ALA A 61 7.40 -11.10 22.05
N ILE A 62 8.37 -10.21 21.79
CA ILE A 62 8.07 -8.81 21.54
C ILE A 62 7.22 -8.82 20.27
N ASN A 63 5.92 -8.60 20.43
CA ASN A 63 5.02 -8.48 19.30
C ASN A 63 5.30 -7.11 18.67
N ALA A 64 6.23 -7.07 17.72
CA ALA A 64 6.55 -5.86 16.95
C ALA A 64 5.45 -5.50 15.93
N VAL A 65 4.22 -5.93 16.20
CA VAL A 65 3.05 -5.44 15.49
C VAL A 65 2.69 -4.12 16.16
N HIS A 66 3.19 -3.03 15.59
CA HIS A 66 2.70 -1.69 15.85
C HIS A 66 1.20 -1.63 15.51
N HIS A 67 0.33 -1.93 16.48
CA HIS A 67 -1.03 -1.43 16.45
C HIS A 67 -1.00 0.04 16.90
N ALA A 68 -0.47 0.91 16.03
CA ALA A 68 -0.89 2.30 16.06
C ALA A 68 -2.32 2.34 15.48
N PRO A 69 -3.23 3.17 16.02
CA PRO A 69 -4.51 3.46 15.37
C PRO A 69 -4.22 4.32 14.12
N MET A 70 -3.62 3.72 13.11
CA MET A 70 -3.26 4.32 11.82
C MET A 70 -3.56 3.32 10.69
N GLU A 71 -4.43 2.33 10.92
CA GLU A 71 -4.79 1.37 9.86
C GLU A 71 -5.56 2.05 8.72
N GLU A 72 -6.35 3.09 8.98
CA GLU A 72 -7.06 3.80 7.91
C GLU A 72 -6.12 4.73 7.12
N VAL A 73 -5.37 5.61 7.79
CA VAL A 73 -4.48 6.58 7.11
C VAL A 73 -3.36 5.87 6.33
N GLY A 74 -2.80 4.79 6.87
CA GLY A 74 -1.79 3.98 6.19
C GLY A 74 -2.34 3.27 4.95
N THR A 75 -3.56 2.74 5.02
CA THR A 75 -4.18 2.04 3.88
C THR A 75 -4.63 3.00 2.78
N HIS A 76 -5.11 4.20 3.11
CA HIS A 76 -5.46 5.22 2.12
C HIS A 76 -4.24 5.72 1.35
N ARG A 77 -3.14 6.05 2.05
CA ARG A 77 -1.89 6.45 1.41
C ARG A 77 -1.31 5.32 0.55
N LEU A 78 -1.30 4.09 1.06
CA LEU A 78 -0.83 2.93 0.31
C LEU A 78 -1.66 2.70 -0.97
N ARG A 79 -2.99 2.84 -0.89
CA ARG A 79 -3.89 2.74 -2.05
C ARG A 79 -3.59 3.82 -3.08
N ALA A 80 -3.40 5.06 -2.65
CA ALA A 80 -3.04 6.17 -3.54
C ALA A 80 -1.70 5.90 -4.26
N LEU A 81 -0.68 5.45 -3.52
CA LEU A 81 0.63 5.09 -4.09
C LEU A 81 0.52 3.93 -5.09
N HIS A 82 -0.19 2.86 -4.73
CA HIS A 82 -0.40 1.73 -5.64
C HIS A 82 -1.13 2.15 -6.93
N LYS A 83 -2.13 3.05 -6.81
CA LYS A 83 -2.83 3.61 -7.95
C LYS A 83 -1.90 4.45 -8.83
N ILE A 84 -1.02 5.28 -8.23
CA ILE A 84 0.00 6.05 -8.95
C ILE A 84 0.92 5.12 -9.73
N GLU A 85 1.42 4.04 -9.11
CA GLU A 85 2.28 3.06 -9.80
C GLU A 85 1.59 2.46 -11.02
N LYS A 86 0.34 2.01 -10.87
CA LYS A 86 -0.43 1.43 -11.97
C LYS A 86 -0.62 2.41 -13.12
N LEU A 87 -0.98 3.66 -12.81
CA LEU A 87 -1.16 4.69 -13.83
C LEU A 87 0.15 5.05 -14.53
N PHE A 88 1.27 5.04 -13.80
CA PHE A 88 2.58 5.33 -14.37
C PHE A 88 3.02 4.27 -15.38
N LEU A 89 2.72 2.99 -15.11
CA LEU A 89 2.94 1.91 -16.07
C LEU A 89 2.12 2.12 -17.35
N GLN A 90 0.83 2.46 -17.22
CA GLN A 90 -0.02 2.75 -18.37
C GLN A 90 0.49 3.96 -19.18
N LEU A 91 1.02 4.99 -18.50
CA LEU A 91 1.59 6.17 -19.16
C LEU A 91 2.86 5.82 -19.94
N ILE A 92 3.75 4.99 -19.37
CA ILE A 92 4.95 4.51 -20.08
C ILE A 92 4.54 3.78 -21.36
N GLU A 93 3.50 2.94 -21.33
CA GLU A 93 3.01 2.28 -22.54
C GLU A 93 2.52 3.26 -23.60
N VAL A 94 1.91 4.38 -23.21
CA VAL A 94 1.48 5.45 -24.14
C VAL A 94 2.67 6.15 -24.77
N GLU A 95 3.70 6.47 -23.98
CA GLU A 95 4.93 7.11 -24.45
C GLU A 95 5.71 6.19 -25.40
N GLU A 96 5.82 4.90 -25.06
CA GLU A 96 6.43 3.89 -25.96
C GLU A 96 5.65 3.74 -27.27
N MET A 97 4.31 3.80 -27.22
CA MET A 97 3.48 3.76 -28.43
C MET A 97 3.73 4.98 -29.32
N GLU A 98 3.93 6.16 -28.74
CA GLU A 98 4.28 7.37 -29.48
C GLU A 98 5.68 7.27 -30.12
N GLU A 99 6.66 6.76 -29.38
CA GLU A 99 8.01 6.52 -29.91
C GLU A 99 7.97 5.52 -31.07
N LYS A 100 7.22 4.42 -30.93
CA LYS A 100 7.03 3.41 -32.00
C LYS A 100 6.31 3.97 -33.23
N MET A 101 5.30 4.84 -33.05
CA MET A 101 4.64 5.52 -34.17
C MET A 101 5.59 6.40 -34.97
N SER A 102 6.50 7.11 -34.30
CA SER A 102 7.47 8.00 -34.96
C SER A 102 8.43 7.25 -35.89
N LEU A 103 8.63 5.95 -35.66
CA LEU A 103 9.49 5.06 -36.43
C LEU A 103 8.73 4.20 -37.46
N ALA A 104 7.39 4.17 -37.41
CA ALA A 104 6.57 3.23 -38.17
C ALA A 104 6.11 3.79 -39.54
N PRO A 105 6.05 2.96 -40.59
CA PRO A 105 5.54 3.34 -41.91
C PRO A 105 4.04 3.69 -41.86
N GLY A 106 3.62 4.66 -42.69
CA GLY A 106 2.35 5.38 -42.59
C GLY A 106 1.05 4.56 -42.59
N GLU A 107 1.06 3.32 -43.06
CA GLU A 107 -0.13 2.46 -43.15
C GLU A 107 -0.60 1.88 -41.80
N GLN A 108 0.30 1.74 -40.82
CA GLN A 108 -0.03 1.19 -39.49
C GLN A 108 -0.32 2.28 -38.44
N GLN A 109 -0.17 3.56 -38.79
CA GLN A 109 -0.39 4.67 -37.88
C GLN A 109 -1.84 4.86 -37.39
N PRO A 110 -2.90 4.68 -38.23
CA PRO A 110 -4.28 4.95 -37.79
C PRO A 110 -4.77 4.03 -36.65
N PRO A 111 -4.60 2.69 -36.71
CA PRO A 111 -5.00 1.79 -35.62
C PRO A 111 -4.22 2.03 -34.33
N MET A 112 -2.92 2.33 -34.42
CA MET A 112 -2.11 2.64 -33.26
C MET A 112 -2.55 3.94 -32.59
N LEU A 113 -2.97 4.95 -33.36
CA LEU A 113 -3.40 6.25 -32.83
C LEU A 113 -4.65 6.10 -31.98
N GLU A 114 -5.60 5.31 -32.46
CA GLU A 114 -6.84 5.04 -31.74
C GLU A 114 -6.56 4.27 -30.43
N GLN A 115 -5.67 3.27 -30.46
CA GLN A 115 -5.25 2.55 -29.26
C GLN A 115 -4.56 3.47 -28.24
N LYS A 116 -3.68 4.36 -28.70
CA LYS A 116 -3.03 5.37 -27.84
C LYS A 116 -4.09 6.26 -27.20
N ARG A 117 -5.02 6.79 -28.00
CA ARG A 117 -6.10 7.67 -27.52
C ARG A 117 -6.96 6.97 -26.47
N GLN A 118 -7.35 5.72 -26.72
CA GLN A 118 -8.13 4.92 -25.78
C GLN A 118 -7.39 4.70 -24.45
N LYS A 119 -6.07 4.46 -24.48
CA LYS A 119 -5.27 4.33 -23.25
C LYS A 119 -5.18 5.65 -22.50
N VAL A 120 -4.94 6.76 -23.18
CA VAL A 120 -4.92 8.10 -22.57
C VAL A 120 -6.26 8.40 -21.91
N GLU A 121 -7.36 8.12 -22.60
CA GLU A 121 -8.72 8.31 -22.07
C GLU A 121 -8.97 7.42 -20.84
N SER A 122 -8.51 6.17 -20.87
CA SER A 122 -8.57 5.27 -19.70
C SER A 122 -7.81 5.84 -18.50
N ILE A 123 -6.58 6.34 -18.70
CA ILE A 123 -5.79 6.99 -17.65
C ILE A 123 -6.56 8.19 -17.07
N TYR A 124 -7.10 9.04 -17.93
CA TYR A 124 -7.85 10.24 -17.53
C TYR A 124 -9.09 9.89 -16.70
N GLN A 125 -9.85 8.87 -17.10
CA GLN A 125 -11.02 8.39 -16.35
C GLN A 125 -10.64 7.85 -14.97
N VAL A 126 -9.53 7.12 -14.87
CA VAL A 126 -9.05 6.57 -13.59
C VAL A 126 -8.56 7.67 -12.65
N LEU A 127 -8.09 8.81 -13.15
CA LEU A 127 -7.76 9.97 -12.31
C LEU A 127 -8.99 10.53 -11.58
N LYS A 128 -10.22 10.26 -12.06
CA LYS A 128 -11.49 10.67 -11.44
C LYS A 128 -11.54 12.16 -11.07
N ILE A 129 -11.11 13.03 -11.99
CA ILE A 129 -11.09 14.47 -11.76
C ILE A 129 -12.53 14.98 -11.65
N ARG A 130 -12.91 15.37 -10.43
CA ARG A 130 -14.23 15.90 -10.08
C ARG A 130 -14.10 17.27 -9.41
N ALA A 131 -15.17 18.06 -9.49
CA ALA A 131 -15.30 19.23 -8.63
C ALA A 131 -15.49 18.73 -7.19
N CYS A 132 -14.64 19.20 -6.28
CA CYS A 132 -14.64 18.83 -4.88
C CYS A 132 -14.83 20.11 -4.05
N SER A 133 -15.55 20.05 -2.93
CA SER A 133 -15.64 21.20 -2.02
C SER A 133 -14.38 21.29 -1.15
N LYS A 134 -14.22 22.40 -0.40
CA LYS A 134 -13.05 22.59 0.47
C LYS A 134 -12.99 21.59 1.63
N GLU A 135 -14.14 21.08 2.04
CA GLU A 135 -14.29 20.15 3.16
C GLU A 135 -13.87 18.72 2.76
N GLU A 136 -13.96 18.38 1.47
CA GLU A 136 -13.69 17.05 0.92
C GLU A 136 -12.28 16.92 0.31
N GLU A 137 -11.43 17.96 0.37
CA GLU A 137 -10.11 17.99 -0.27
C GLU A 137 -9.18 16.85 0.19
N ALA A 138 -9.30 16.45 1.46
CA ALA A 138 -8.50 15.38 2.05
C ALA A 138 -8.90 13.97 1.55
N GLU A 139 -10.11 13.82 1.03
CA GLU A 139 -10.65 12.54 0.57
C GLU A 139 -10.60 12.39 -0.96
N ASP A 140 -10.45 13.51 -1.67
CA ASP A 140 -10.43 13.49 -3.13
C ASP A 140 -9.24 12.74 -3.71
N GLU A 141 -9.51 11.71 -4.51
CA GLU A 141 -8.50 10.81 -5.06
C GLU A 141 -7.48 11.54 -5.96
N PHE A 142 -7.91 12.56 -6.69
CA PHE A 142 -7.04 13.33 -7.58
C PHE A 142 -6.13 14.28 -6.78
N LEU A 143 -6.69 14.98 -5.79
CA LEU A 143 -5.90 15.85 -4.91
C LEU A 143 -4.90 15.06 -4.07
N GLN A 144 -5.30 13.89 -3.54
CA GLN A 144 -4.38 12.99 -2.82
C GLN A 144 -3.23 12.50 -3.72
N LEU A 145 -3.50 12.28 -5.01
CA LEU A 145 -2.46 11.95 -5.99
C LEU A 145 -1.47 13.11 -6.16
N LEU A 146 -1.95 14.35 -6.24
CA LEU A 146 -1.11 15.55 -6.37
C LEU A 146 -0.30 15.89 -5.11
N CYS A 147 -0.70 15.36 -3.94
CA CYS A 147 0.08 15.49 -2.72
C CYS A 147 1.34 14.62 -2.69
N VAL A 148 1.56 13.78 -3.71
CA VAL A 148 2.73 12.91 -3.82
C VAL A 148 3.63 13.38 -4.95
N ARG A 149 4.95 13.47 -4.69
CA ARG A 149 5.96 13.83 -5.72
C ARG A 149 5.83 13.07 -7.04
N LYS A 150 5.61 11.76 -7.00
CA LYS A 150 5.44 10.92 -8.21
C LYS A 150 4.11 11.18 -8.93
N GLY A 151 3.04 11.47 -8.19
CA GLY A 151 1.74 11.83 -8.78
C GLY A 151 1.79 13.15 -9.54
N LYS A 152 2.48 14.17 -9.01
CA LYS A 152 2.75 15.43 -9.75
C LYS A 152 3.50 15.17 -11.06
N LYS A 153 4.57 14.36 -11.02
CA LYS A 153 5.32 13.98 -12.23
C LYS A 153 4.44 13.24 -13.24
N LEU A 154 3.54 12.37 -12.77
CA LEU A 154 2.60 11.65 -13.62
C LEU A 154 1.68 12.63 -14.37
N VAL A 155 1.08 13.60 -13.66
CA VAL A 155 0.19 14.58 -14.30
C VAL A 155 0.95 15.45 -15.31
N VAL A 156 2.15 15.92 -14.96
CA VAL A 156 2.99 16.72 -15.87
C VAL A 156 3.32 15.96 -17.16
N ARG A 157 3.69 14.68 -17.07
CA ARG A 157 3.99 13.84 -18.23
C ARG A 157 2.75 13.44 -19.03
N LEU A 158 1.59 13.33 -18.37
CA LEU A 158 0.32 13.03 -19.04
C LEU A 158 -0.20 14.23 -19.85
N LEU A 159 0.02 15.46 -19.37
CA LEU A 159 -0.52 16.69 -19.95
C LEU A 159 -0.32 16.79 -21.49
N PRO A 160 0.86 16.56 -22.07
CA PRO A 160 1.05 16.62 -23.53
C PRO A 160 0.08 15.74 -24.33
N HIS A 161 -0.30 14.58 -23.80
CA HIS A 161 -1.13 13.60 -24.49
C HIS A 161 -2.64 13.85 -24.37
N LEU A 162 -3.07 14.76 -23.49
CA LEU A 162 -4.49 15.03 -23.24
C LEU A 162 -5.09 16.02 -24.25
N ASP A 163 -6.41 15.92 -24.44
CA ASP A 163 -7.19 16.87 -25.21
C ASP A 163 -7.31 18.22 -24.47
N ARG A 164 -7.63 19.29 -25.20
CA ARG A 164 -7.71 20.65 -24.66
C ARG A 164 -8.66 20.76 -23.46
N GLU A 165 -9.84 20.18 -23.57
CA GLU A 165 -10.86 20.22 -22.51
C GLU A 165 -10.38 19.52 -21.23
N GLN A 166 -9.67 18.40 -21.38
CA GLN A 166 -9.10 17.64 -20.26
C GLN A 166 -8.02 18.46 -19.54
N LYS A 167 -7.15 19.14 -20.29
CA LYS A 167 -6.13 20.05 -19.76
C LYS A 167 -6.75 21.19 -18.98
N GLU A 168 -7.76 21.85 -19.55
CA GLU A 168 -8.48 22.96 -18.91
C GLU A 168 -9.14 22.49 -17.60
N LYS A 169 -9.77 21.31 -17.59
CA LYS A 169 -10.38 20.76 -16.38
C LYS A 169 -9.37 20.43 -15.28
N ILE A 170 -8.22 19.86 -15.64
CA ILE A 170 -7.11 19.62 -14.69
C ILE A 170 -6.63 20.95 -14.10
N LEU A 171 -6.36 21.94 -14.95
CA LEU A 171 -5.86 23.24 -14.52
C LEU A 171 -6.86 23.96 -13.62
N LEU A 172 -8.15 23.92 -13.95
CA LEU A 172 -9.21 24.50 -13.14
C LEU A 172 -9.28 23.85 -11.76
N THR A 173 -9.16 22.53 -11.69
CA THR A 173 -9.18 21.78 -10.43
C THR A 173 -7.96 22.14 -9.57
N ILE A 174 -6.76 22.19 -10.16
CA ILE A 174 -5.53 22.56 -9.46
C ILE A 174 -5.59 24.00 -8.95
N THR A 175 -6.08 24.93 -9.76
CA THR A 175 -6.17 26.35 -9.37
C THR A 175 -7.20 26.57 -8.26
N HIS A 176 -8.33 25.87 -8.29
CA HIS A 176 -9.34 25.94 -7.24
C HIS A 176 -8.81 25.46 -5.88
N HIS A 177 -8.00 24.40 -5.87
CA HIS A 177 -7.45 23.78 -4.66
C HIS A 177 -5.98 24.12 -4.40
N LEU A 178 -5.46 25.19 -4.99
CA LEU A 178 -4.03 25.51 -4.98
C LEU A 178 -3.49 25.70 -3.55
N LEU A 179 -4.24 26.38 -2.69
CA LEU A 179 -3.84 26.62 -1.29
C LEU A 179 -3.69 25.32 -0.49
N PHE A 180 -4.57 24.33 -0.73
CA PHE A 180 -4.48 23.03 -0.10
C PHE A 180 -3.23 22.28 -0.55
N LEU A 181 -2.98 22.26 -1.86
CA LEU A 181 -1.83 21.59 -2.46
C LEU A 181 -0.50 22.19 -1.97
N ILE A 182 -0.40 23.53 -1.91
CA ILE A 182 0.82 24.21 -1.40
C ILE A 182 1.11 23.82 0.05
N LYS A 183 0.08 23.80 0.92
CA LYS A 183 0.26 23.39 2.33
C LYS A 183 0.80 21.97 2.46
N LYS A 184 0.38 21.07 1.58
CA LYS A 184 0.85 19.67 1.55
C LYS A 184 2.23 19.53 0.92
N ASP A 185 2.59 20.38 -0.03
CA ASP A 185 3.88 20.34 -0.74
C ASP A 185 5.08 20.67 0.16
N VAL A 186 4.89 21.56 1.15
CA VAL A 186 5.94 21.95 2.11
C VAL A 186 6.44 20.76 2.93
N MET A 187 5.64 19.70 3.10
CA MET A 187 6.03 18.49 3.83
C MET A 187 6.79 17.46 2.99
N ASP A 188 6.83 17.65 1.66
CA ASP A 188 7.38 16.70 0.67
C ASP A 188 8.73 17.18 0.09
N GLN A 189 9.22 18.37 0.50
CA GLN A 189 10.56 18.92 0.22
C GLN A 189 11.59 18.43 1.23
#